data_AF-A0A7J4IDK2-F1
#
_entry.id   AF-A0A7J4IDK2-F1
#
_cell.length_a   1.000
_cell.length_b   1.000
_cell.length_c   1.000
_cell.angle_alpha   90.00
_cell.angle_beta   90.00
_cell.angle_gamma   90.00
#
_symmetry.space_group_name_H-M   'P 1'
#
loop_
_entity.id
_entity.type
_entity.pdbx_description
1 polymer ?
#
loop_
_entity_poly.entity_id
_entity_poly.type
_entity_poly.pdbx_seq_one_letter_code
_entity_poly.pdbx_strand_id
1 'polypeptide(L)'
;MKERLTALTFLMVTIGALYAFDGLNSGAFSANSVTGFAVSEQRIAQQDVSCYDSDNRNYEAQGTTYASLFESTGEKPKSDVCEGSTLIEYFCAFNEPQVEFHECENGCYNGGCA
;
A
#
# COMPACT_ATOMS: atom_id res chain seq x y z
N MET A 1 42.42 34.59 -7.31
CA MET A 1 42.22 36.00 -6.93
C MET A 1 41.18 36.59 -7.87
N LYS A 2 40.10 37.18 -7.30
CA LYS A 2 39.15 38.22 -7.78
C LYS A 2 38.87 38.28 -9.29
N GLU A 3 37.61 38.20 -9.73
CA GLU A 3 36.67 39.33 -9.86
C GLU A 3 35.22 38.88 -9.47
N ARG A 4 34.61 39.35 -8.37
CA ARG A 4 33.64 40.48 -8.27
C ARG A 4 32.35 40.30 -9.12
N LEU A 5 31.20 40.08 -8.46
CA LEU A 5 30.15 41.10 -8.21
C LEU A 5 29.54 41.60 -9.54
N THR A 6 28.28 41.35 -9.91
CA THR A 6 27.06 41.90 -9.28
C THR A 6 25.85 41.33 -10.02
N ALA A 7 24.98 40.56 -9.37
CA ALA A 7 23.62 40.26 -9.86
C ALA A 7 22.67 40.30 -8.67
N LEU A 8 22.69 41.45 -8.01
CA LEU A 8 21.89 41.79 -6.84
C LEU A 8 20.70 42.63 -7.31
N THR A 9 19.70 42.03 -7.96
CA THR A 9 18.37 42.65 -8.18
C THR A 9 17.36 41.62 -8.72
N PHE A 10 16.97 40.66 -7.89
CA PHE A 10 15.63 40.07 -7.91
C PHE A 10 15.31 39.74 -6.44
N LEU A 11 15.03 40.76 -5.62
CA LEU A 11 13.64 41.12 -5.32
C LEU A 11 12.83 39.84 -5.05
N MET A 12 13.09 39.20 -3.92
CA MET A 12 12.17 39.19 -2.78
C MET A 12 10.68 39.16 -3.15
N VAL A 13 9.99 38.18 -2.55
CA VAL A 13 8.52 38.04 -2.40
C VAL A 13 7.83 37.21 -3.48
N THR A 14 7.86 35.88 -3.29
CA THR A 14 6.65 35.05 -3.40
C THR A 14 6.58 34.13 -2.18
N ILE A 15 6.35 34.76 -1.02
CA ILE A 15 5.80 34.06 0.14
C ILE A 15 4.30 33.94 -0.12
N GLY A 16 3.84 32.70 -0.25
CA GLY A 16 2.44 32.30 -0.24
C GLY A 16 2.40 30.81 0.04
N ALA A 17 2.91 30.38 1.20
CA ALA A 17 2.03 30.08 2.32
C ALA A 17 0.99 28.99 1.94
N LEU A 18 1.51 27.78 1.70
CA LEU A 18 0.80 26.52 1.86
C LEU A 18 0.42 26.38 3.35
N TYR A 19 -0.66 27.02 3.78
CA TYR A 19 -1.27 26.76 5.08
C TYR A 19 -2.78 26.72 4.91
N ALA A 20 -3.32 25.51 4.74
CA ALA A 20 -4.65 25.12 5.20
C ALA A 20 -4.81 23.60 4.95
N PHE A 21 -4.15 22.77 5.75
CA PHE A 21 -4.69 21.44 6.02
C PHE A 21 -5.44 21.53 7.33
N ASP A 22 -6.60 22.20 7.29
CA ASP A 22 -7.58 22.06 8.37
C ASP A 22 -8.16 20.66 8.28
N GLY A 23 -8.05 19.92 9.40
CA GLY A 23 -8.38 18.52 9.50
C GLY A 23 -9.79 18.20 9.01
N LEU A 24 -9.89 17.21 8.11
CA LEU A 24 -11.13 16.50 7.85
C LEU A 24 -11.29 15.41 8.91
N ASN A 25 -11.90 15.88 10.00
CA ASN A 25 -12.60 15.13 11.02
C ASN A 25 -13.46 14.01 10.41
N SER A 26 -13.34 12.81 10.98
CA SER A 26 -14.17 11.65 10.71
C SER A 26 -15.60 11.93 11.16
N GLY A 27 -16.55 12.05 10.23
CA GLY A 27 -17.96 12.18 10.61
C GLY A 27 -18.91 12.53 9.49
N ALA A 28 -19.84 11.61 9.23
CA ALA A 28 -21.08 11.75 8.48
C ALA A 28 -20.97 11.92 6.96
N PHE A 29 -20.92 10.79 6.24
CA PHE A 29 -21.46 10.73 4.88
C PHE A 29 -22.97 10.98 4.98
N SER A 30 -23.37 12.24 4.76
CA SER A 30 -24.78 12.60 4.59
C SER A 30 -25.22 12.11 3.22
N ALA A 31 -26.08 11.09 3.20
CA ALA A 31 -26.77 10.64 1.99
C ALA A 31 -27.76 11.73 1.57
N ASN A 32 -27.27 12.75 0.85
CA ASN A 32 -28.13 13.77 0.29
C ASN A 32 -28.60 13.32 -1.10
N SER A 33 -29.92 13.20 -1.21
CA SER A 33 -30.67 12.91 -2.43
C SER A 33 -30.31 13.90 -3.53
N VAL A 34 -29.54 13.46 -4.53
CA VAL A 34 -29.27 14.26 -5.73
C VAL A 34 -30.27 13.85 -6.80
N THR A 35 -31.38 14.58 -6.89
CA THR A 35 -32.23 14.57 -8.07
C THR A 35 -31.53 15.32 -9.19
N GLY A 36 -31.10 14.60 -10.23
CA GLY A 36 -30.80 15.18 -11.53
C GLY A 36 -29.37 15.66 -11.74
N PHE A 37 -28.45 14.72 -11.86
CA PHE A 37 -27.25 14.92 -12.68
C PHE A 37 -27.16 13.72 -13.62
N ALA A 38 -27.35 13.94 -14.91
CA ALA A 38 -27.05 12.95 -15.93
C ALA A 38 -25.52 12.84 -16.03
N VAL A 39 -24.90 12.13 -15.08
CA VAL A 39 -23.51 11.69 -15.23
C VAL A 39 -23.62 10.54 -16.23
N SER A 40 -23.13 10.72 -17.44
CA SER A 40 -22.71 9.58 -18.26
C SER A 40 -21.79 8.73 -17.38
N GLU A 41 -22.14 7.47 -17.13
CA GLU A 41 -21.50 6.55 -16.18
C GLU A 41 -19.99 6.40 -16.45
N GLN A 42 -19.18 7.37 -16.03
CA GLN A 42 -17.78 7.12 -15.81
C GLN A 42 -17.71 6.39 -14.47
N ARG A 43 -17.89 5.07 -14.55
CA ARG A 43 -17.43 4.17 -13.51
C ARG A 43 -15.95 4.49 -13.31
N ILE A 44 -15.61 5.22 -12.24
CA ILE A 44 -14.30 5.01 -11.64
C ILE A 44 -14.32 3.53 -11.32
N ALA A 45 -13.54 2.74 -12.05
CA ALA A 45 -13.39 1.33 -11.79
C ALA A 45 -12.84 1.24 -10.37
N GLN A 46 -13.74 1.06 -9.40
CA GLN A 46 -13.37 0.58 -8.10
C GLN A 46 -12.84 -0.82 -8.39
N GLN A 47 -11.52 -0.92 -8.51
CA GLN A 47 -10.86 -2.20 -8.69
C GLN A 47 -11.23 -3.01 -7.47
N ASP A 48 -12.05 -4.04 -7.66
CA ASP A 48 -12.35 -5.01 -6.61
C ASP A 48 -11.05 -5.73 -6.31
N VAL A 49 -10.32 -5.21 -5.31
CA VAL A 49 -9.13 -5.85 -4.80
C VAL A 49 -9.58 -7.08 -4.02
N SER A 50 -9.17 -8.25 -4.49
CA SER A 50 -9.38 -9.52 -3.80
C SER A 50 -8.03 -10.08 -3.40
N CYS A 51 -7.98 -10.67 -2.21
CA CYS A 51 -6.79 -11.34 -1.69
C CYS A 51 -7.24 -12.62 -0.98
N TYR A 52 -6.55 -13.72 -1.25
CA TYR A 52 -6.74 -15.01 -0.61
C TYR A 52 -5.39 -15.58 -0.18
N ASP A 53 -5.33 -16.04 1.06
CA ASP A 53 -4.17 -16.69 1.66
C ASP A 53 -4.55 -18.15 1.96
N SER A 54 -3.74 -19.09 1.47
CA SER A 54 -4.08 -20.52 1.51
C SER A 54 -3.95 -21.17 2.87
N ASP A 55 -3.22 -20.57 3.81
CA ASP A 55 -2.99 -21.14 5.15
C ASP A 55 -3.51 -20.26 6.30
N ASN A 56 -4.01 -19.06 5.99
CA ASN A 56 -4.51 -18.07 6.93
C ASN A 56 -3.43 -17.56 7.91
N ARG A 57 -2.27 -17.18 7.37
CA ARG A 57 -1.11 -16.66 8.10
C ARG A 57 -0.59 -17.66 9.12
N ASN A 58 -0.45 -18.91 8.70
CA ASN A 58 -0.03 -20.00 9.57
C ASN A 58 1.48 -20.22 9.48
N TYR A 59 2.22 -19.69 10.45
CA TYR A 59 3.67 -19.81 10.48
C TYR A 59 4.23 -21.24 10.51
N GLU A 60 3.44 -22.26 10.79
CA GLU A 60 3.90 -23.67 10.83
C GLU A 60 3.75 -24.40 9.48
N ALA A 61 3.10 -23.79 8.49
CA ALA A 61 2.85 -24.40 7.19
C ALA A 61 3.29 -23.47 6.06
N GLN A 62 3.54 -24.03 4.88
CA GLN A 62 3.75 -23.20 3.70
C GLN A 62 2.41 -22.79 3.11
N GLY A 63 2.15 -21.50 3.11
CA GLY A 63 1.06 -20.85 2.44
C GLY A 63 1.44 -20.25 1.08
N THR A 64 0.43 -19.73 0.40
CA THR A 64 0.53 -18.98 -0.84
C THR A 64 -0.56 -17.93 -0.87
N THR A 65 -0.13 -16.68 -1.02
CA THR A 65 -0.98 -15.52 -1.19
C THR A 65 -1.27 -15.26 -2.66
N TYR A 66 -2.56 -15.16 -2.95
CA TYR A 66 -3.15 -14.82 -4.24
C TYR A 66 -3.80 -13.44 -4.10
N ALA A 67 -3.52 -12.51 -5.02
CA ALA A 67 -4.16 -11.20 -5.02
C ALA A 67 -4.45 -10.74 -6.44
N SER A 68 -5.61 -10.11 -6.67
CA SER A 68 -5.94 -9.52 -7.98
C SER A 68 -4.98 -8.38 -8.36
N LEU A 69 -4.33 -7.78 -7.37
CA LEU A 69 -3.20 -6.86 -7.55
C LEU A 69 -2.04 -7.53 -8.30
N PHE A 70 -1.68 -8.76 -7.95
CA PHE A 70 -0.61 -9.49 -8.64
C PHE A 70 -0.97 -9.76 -10.09
N GLU A 71 -2.21 -10.17 -10.35
CA GLU A 71 -2.69 -10.37 -11.72
C GLU A 71 -2.63 -9.08 -12.53
N SER A 72 -3.00 -7.94 -11.93
CA SER A 72 -2.97 -6.63 -12.58
C SER A 72 -1.57 -6.13 -12.93
N THR A 73 -0.55 -6.55 -12.16
CA THR A 73 0.86 -6.22 -12.41
C THR A 73 1.61 -7.29 -13.19
N GLY A 74 0.99 -8.43 -13.48
CA GLY A 74 1.63 -9.59 -14.10
C GLY A 74 2.55 -10.37 -13.14
N GLU A 75 2.44 -10.12 -11.84
CA GLU A 75 3.14 -10.88 -10.81
C GLU A 75 2.46 -12.24 -10.57
N LYS A 76 3.28 -13.21 -10.14
CA LYS A 76 2.79 -14.52 -9.71
C LYS A 76 2.34 -14.47 -8.25
N PRO A 77 1.46 -15.40 -7.83
CA PRO A 77 1.20 -15.64 -6.40
C PRO A 77 2.50 -15.79 -5.61
N LYS A 78 2.50 -15.34 -4.36
CA LYS A 78 3.67 -15.35 -3.47
C LYS A 78 3.51 -16.48 -2.46
N SER A 79 4.44 -17.42 -2.44
CA SER A 79 4.49 -18.46 -1.43
C SER A 79 5.40 -18.03 -0.29
N ASP A 80 5.15 -18.53 0.91
CA ASP A 80 6.02 -18.27 2.06
C ASP A 80 7.38 -18.94 1.85
N VAL A 81 8.41 -18.22 2.28
CA VAL A 81 9.80 -18.60 2.03
C VAL A 81 10.64 -18.42 3.27
N CYS A 82 11.59 -19.33 3.44
CA CYS A 82 12.56 -19.27 4.51
C CYS A 82 13.83 -18.54 4.05
N GLU A 83 14.26 -17.56 4.84
CA GLU A 83 15.59 -16.95 4.74
C GLU A 83 16.34 -17.24 6.04
N GLY A 84 17.11 -18.33 6.06
CA GLY A 84 17.77 -18.79 7.28
C GLY A 84 16.77 -19.30 8.32
N SER A 85 16.71 -18.67 9.49
CA SER A 85 15.73 -18.97 10.55
C SER A 85 14.50 -18.05 10.52
N THR A 86 14.46 -17.11 9.58
CA THR A 86 13.36 -16.17 9.41
C THR A 86 12.40 -16.69 8.34
N LEU A 87 11.12 -16.75 8.67
CA LEU A 87 10.01 -16.95 7.75
C LEU A 87 9.60 -15.59 7.16
N ILE A 88 9.62 -15.49 5.83
CA ILE A 88 8.98 -14.40 5.09
C ILE A 88 7.58 -14.87 4.76
N GLU A 89 6.62 -14.36 5.54
CA GLU A 89 5.20 -14.68 5.46
C GLU A 89 4.51 -13.70 4.51
N TYR A 90 3.89 -14.22 3.45
CA TYR A 90 2.96 -13.49 2.61
C TYR A 90 1.54 -13.89 2.99
N PHE A 91 0.74 -12.91 3.41
CA PHE A 91 -0.62 -13.15 3.85
C PHE A 91 -1.57 -12.05 3.35
N CYS A 92 -2.86 -12.25 3.51
CA CYS A 92 -3.88 -11.26 3.17
C CYS A 92 -4.40 -10.53 4.42
N ALA A 93 -4.40 -9.20 4.39
CA ALA A 93 -5.08 -8.38 5.39
C ALA A 93 -5.85 -7.24 4.71
N PHE A 94 -7.09 -7.00 5.14
CA PHE A 94 -7.97 -5.95 4.56
C PHE A 94 -8.12 -6.05 3.04
N ASN A 95 -8.17 -7.28 2.50
CA ASN A 95 -8.17 -7.59 1.06
C ASN A 95 -6.90 -7.17 0.29
N GLU A 96 -5.80 -6.88 0.97
CA GLU A 96 -4.53 -6.52 0.35
C GLU A 96 -3.43 -7.52 0.76
N PRO A 97 -2.50 -7.85 -0.16
CA PRO A 97 -1.35 -8.69 0.18
C PRO A 97 -0.40 -7.94 1.10
N GLN A 98 0.07 -8.61 2.14
CA GLN A 98 1.01 -8.12 3.13
C GLN A 98 2.26 -9.01 3.17
N VAL A 99 3.31 -8.50 3.82
CA VAL A 99 4.52 -9.27 4.13
C VAL A 99 4.90 -9.07 5.59
N GLU A 100 5.28 -10.15 6.25
CA GLU A 100 5.81 -10.16 7.60
C GLU A 100 7.08 -11.01 7.67
N PHE A 101 7.98 -10.63 8.59
CA PHE A 101 9.19 -11.38 8.89
C PHE A 101 9.04 -11.96 10.29
N HIS A 102 9.01 -13.29 10.38
CA HIS A 102 8.81 -14.02 11.63
C HIS A 102 10.04 -14.88 11.95
N GLU A 103 10.64 -14.71 13.13
CA GLU A 103 11.76 -15.54 13.58
C GLU A 103 11.25 -16.88 14.12
N CYS A 104 11.63 -17.98 13.47
CA CYS A 104 11.27 -19.33 13.90
C CYS A 104 12.24 -19.84 14.98
N GLU A 105 11.71 -20.29 16.12
CA GLU A 105 12.51 -20.76 17.27
C GLU A 105 13.40 -21.97 16.91
N ASN A 106 12.88 -22.93 16.14
CA ASN A 106 13.64 -24.12 15.71
C ASN A 106 14.09 -24.05 14.24
N GLY A 107 14.12 -22.85 13.67
CA GLY A 107 14.46 -22.61 12.27
C GLY A 107 13.27 -22.72 11.32
N CYS A 108 13.51 -22.31 10.07
CA CYS A 108 12.52 -22.27 9.02
C CYS A 108 12.87 -23.30 7.95
N TYR A 109 11.89 -24.11 7.54
CA TYR A 109 12.04 -25.11 6.50
C TYR A 109 10.83 -25.16 5.56
N ASN A 110 11.09 -25.19 4.25
CA ASN A 110 10.06 -25.27 3.20
C ASN A 110 8.94 -24.21 3.29
N GLY A 111 9.24 -23.02 3.80
CA GLY A 111 8.24 -21.96 3.93
C GLY A 111 7.36 -22.06 5.17
N GLY A 112 7.79 -22.77 6.21
CA GLY A 112 7.16 -22.77 7.53
C GLY A 112 8.19 -22.98 8.66
N CYS A 113 7.84 -22.61 9.87
CA CYS A 113 8.60 -22.86 11.09
C CYS A 113 8.52 -24.35 11.49
N ALA A 114 9.62 -24.85 12.08
CA ALA A 114 9.76 -26.23 12.54
C ALA A 114 9.62 -26.41 14.05
#